data_AF-A0A923Q0N8-F1
#
_entry.id   AF-A0A923Q0N8-F1
#
_cell.length_a   1.000
_cell.length_b   1.000
_cell.length_c   1.000
_cell.angle_alpha   90.00
_cell.angle_beta   90.00
_cell.angle_gamma   90.00
#
_symmetry.space_group_name_H-M   'P 1'
#
loop_
_entity.id
_entity.type
_entity.pdbx_description
1 polymer ?
#
loop_
_entity_poly.entity_id
_entity_poly.type
_entity_poly.pdbx_seq_one_letter_code
_entity_poly.pdbx_strand_id
1 'polypeptide(L)'
;MADIEGKRIFLVVTGQAETNSQLENLIRAHVQGATVFAALDGAEALFKCANVMPQVVILDFNISKTNAIDITEKLIRRKERIAVIILAPALSEHEYFMDQVVTGQVQFLSGTGVVSIFGNHLTRAMNWVTDVEKALYRLKFLNPKERLLNQGDKAEFVYLVKSGELKALRKDGEREVILGAIHSGEFVGEMAYINGEARSASVEATTACELIEIPSESLDAVLFSKPAWSKALLRTLTKRLKNSNEAKATKPG
;
A
#
# COMPACT_ATOMS: atom_id res chain seq x y z
N MET A 1 -1.77 -13.14 28.78
CA MET A 1 -3.24 -13.17 28.78
C MET A 1 -3.74 -12.04 29.67
N ALA A 2 -4.13 -10.92 29.06
CA ALA A 2 -5.10 -9.93 29.54
C ALA A 2 -5.29 -8.90 28.41
N ASP A 3 -6.50 -8.89 27.85
CA ASP A 3 -7.16 -7.94 26.94
C ASP A 3 -6.37 -6.78 26.34
N ILE A 4 -6.16 -6.85 25.02
CA ILE A 4 -6.10 -5.68 24.13
C ILE A 4 -7.18 -5.89 23.05
N GLU A 5 -8.46 -5.93 23.42
CA GLU A 5 -9.54 -5.77 22.44
C GLU A 5 -10.25 -4.45 22.70
N GLY A 6 -9.61 -3.37 22.25
CA GLY A 6 -10.28 -2.08 22.14
C GLY A 6 -11.52 -2.23 21.26
N LYS A 7 -12.67 -1.75 21.74
CA LYS A 7 -13.94 -1.75 21.01
C LYS A 7 -13.74 -1.20 19.60
N ARG A 8 -14.11 -1.97 18.58
CA ARG A 8 -14.00 -1.54 17.17
C ARG A 8 -15.24 -0.72 16.80
N ILE A 9 -15.05 0.58 16.57
CA ILE A 9 -16.14 1.53 16.34
C ILE A 9 -16.25 1.85 14.85
N PHE A 10 -17.44 1.71 14.30
CA PHE A 10 -17.77 1.99 12.90
C PHE A 10 -18.83 3.08 12.84
N LEU A 11 -18.77 3.91 11.80
CA LEU A 11 -19.85 4.83 11.45
C LEU A 11 -20.28 4.57 10.02
N VAL A 12 -21.57 4.30 9.82
CA VAL A 12 -22.19 4.16 8.51
C VAL A 12 -23.02 5.40 8.22
N VAL A 13 -22.82 6.02 7.07
CA VAL A 13 -23.51 7.24 6.66
C VAL A 13 -24.11 7.02 5.28
N THR A 14 -25.42 6.78 5.26
CA THR A 14 -26.18 6.73 4.02
C THR A 14 -27.46 7.52 4.18
N GLY A 15 -28.03 8.02 3.08
CA GLY A 15 -29.32 8.70 3.12
C GLY A 15 -30.51 7.77 3.40
N GLN A 16 -30.28 6.47 3.60
CA GLN A 16 -31.32 5.44 3.68
C GLN A 16 -31.14 4.56 4.92
N ALA A 17 -32.10 4.58 5.84
CA ALA A 17 -32.04 3.80 7.07
C ALA A 17 -31.95 2.28 6.85
N GLU A 18 -32.57 1.78 5.77
CA GLU A 18 -32.51 0.37 5.39
C GLU A 18 -31.08 -0.03 5.00
N THR A 19 -30.42 0.77 4.15
CA THR A 19 -29.02 0.57 3.75
C THR A 19 -28.06 0.62 4.94
N ASN A 20 -28.28 1.55 5.88
CA ASN A 20 -27.53 1.58 7.14
C ASN A 20 -27.66 0.26 7.91
N SER A 21 -28.89 -0.28 8.02
CA SER A 21 -29.16 -1.54 8.73
C SER A 21 -28.50 -2.73 8.05
N GLN A 22 -28.51 -2.78 6.71
CA GLN A 22 -27.84 -3.83 5.93
C GLN A 22 -26.31 -3.80 6.14
N LEU A 23 -25.69 -2.61 6.05
CA LEU A 23 -24.25 -2.44 6.27
C LEU A 23 -23.85 -2.76 7.71
N GLU A 24 -24.66 -2.37 8.70
CA GLU A 24 -24.45 -2.76 10.09
C GLU A 24 -24.40 -4.28 10.26
N ASN A 25 -25.36 -5.00 9.69
CA ASN A 25 -25.39 -6.46 9.74
C ASN A 25 -24.15 -7.08 9.07
N LEU A 26 -23.72 -6.54 7.93
CA LEU A 26 -22.51 -6.99 7.25
C LEU A 26 -21.25 -6.77 8.09
N ILE A 27 -21.11 -5.60 8.73
CA ILE A 27 -19.96 -5.30 9.60
C ILE A 27 -19.94 -6.26 10.78
N ARG A 28 -21.08 -6.46 11.45
CA ARG A 28 -21.19 -7.37 12.60
C ARG A 28 -20.91 -8.83 12.23
N ALA A 29 -21.25 -9.24 11.01
CA ALA A 29 -20.91 -10.57 10.50
C ALA A 29 -19.40 -10.76 10.26
N HIS A 30 -18.68 -9.68 9.92
CA HIS A 30 -17.24 -9.74 9.61
C HIS A 30 -16.33 -9.38 10.80
N VAL A 31 -16.83 -8.61 11.77
CA VAL A 31 -16.04 -8.07 12.88
C VAL A 31 -16.73 -8.34 14.21
N GLN A 32 -16.21 -9.30 14.97
CA GLN A 32 -16.68 -9.58 16.32
C GLN A 32 -16.45 -8.36 17.23
N GLY A 33 -17.40 -8.08 18.11
CA GLY A 33 -17.33 -6.93 19.03
C GLY A 33 -17.49 -5.55 18.39
N ALA A 34 -17.90 -5.48 17.11
CA ALA A 34 -18.13 -4.21 16.43
C ALA A 34 -19.25 -3.38 17.08
N THR A 35 -18.97 -2.11 17.35
CA THR A 35 -19.95 -1.09 17.71
C THR A 35 -20.21 -0.25 16.48
N VAL A 36 -21.42 -0.31 15.92
CA VAL A 36 -21.78 0.42 14.70
C VAL A 36 -22.71 1.56 15.07
N PHE A 37 -22.37 2.77 14.63
CA PHE A 37 -23.24 3.93 14.64
C PHE A 37 -23.71 4.20 13.22
N ALA A 38 -24.92 4.74 13.07
CA ALA A 38 -25.47 5.16 11.78
C ALA A 38 -25.73 6.66 11.78
N ALA A 39 -25.60 7.33 10.64
CA ALA A 39 -26.05 8.70 10.41
C ALA A 39 -26.81 8.78 9.08
N LEU A 40 -27.73 9.73 8.98
CA LEU A 40 -28.56 9.96 7.79
C LEU A 40 -28.07 11.13 6.92
N ASP A 41 -27.23 12.00 7.49
CA ASP A 41 -26.64 13.13 6.78
C ASP A 41 -25.21 13.45 7.23
N GLY A 42 -24.56 14.36 6.50
CA GLY A 42 -23.17 14.75 6.76
C GLY A 42 -22.96 15.53 8.05
N ALA A 43 -23.97 16.28 8.52
CA ALA A 43 -23.85 17.06 9.76
C ALA A 43 -23.88 16.13 10.98
N GLU A 44 -24.82 15.17 10.98
CA GLU A 44 -24.90 14.11 11.97
C GLU A 44 -23.63 13.24 11.96
N ALA A 45 -23.12 12.91 10.78
CA ALA A 45 -21.88 12.14 10.63
C ALA A 45 -20.69 12.85 11.28
N LEU A 46 -20.45 14.13 10.98
CA LEU A 46 -19.34 14.89 11.54
C LEU A 46 -19.48 15.10 13.05
N PHE A 47 -20.71 15.31 13.54
CA PHE A 47 -20.99 15.37 14.98
C PHE A 47 -20.64 14.05 15.66
N LYS A 48 -21.07 12.91 15.09
CA LYS A 48 -20.75 11.59 15.63
C LYS A 48 -19.26 11.30 15.60
N CYS A 49 -18.56 11.59 14.49
CA CYS A 49 -17.10 11.41 14.41
C CYS A 49 -16.37 12.14 15.55
N ALA A 50 -16.79 13.35 15.90
CA ALA A 50 -16.19 14.12 16.98
C ALA A 50 -16.41 13.55 18.39
N ASN A 51 -17.44 12.71 18.59
CA ASN A 51 -17.85 12.23 19.92
C ASN A 51 -17.57 10.74 20.14
N VAL A 52 -17.64 9.91 19.09
CA VAL A 52 -17.46 8.44 19.21
C VAL A 52 -16.18 7.92 18.56
N MET A 53 -15.42 8.78 17.86
CA MET A 53 -14.13 8.47 17.22
C MET A 53 -14.14 7.12 16.48
N PRO A 54 -14.92 6.99 15.40
CA PRO A 54 -14.98 5.75 14.63
C PRO A 54 -13.63 5.46 13.98
N GLN A 55 -13.28 4.19 13.94
CA GLN A 55 -12.09 3.66 13.26
C GLN A 55 -12.29 3.59 11.75
N VAL A 56 -13.50 3.16 11.33
CA VAL A 56 -13.87 3.06 9.93
C VAL A 56 -15.18 3.81 9.71
N VAL A 57 -15.19 4.67 8.70
CA VAL A 57 -16.37 5.41 8.25
C VAL A 57 -16.76 4.92 6.86
N ILE A 58 -18.01 4.51 6.68
CA ILE A 58 -18.57 4.09 5.40
C ILE A 58 -19.54 5.17 4.94
N LEU A 59 -19.30 5.73 3.75
CA LEU A 59 -20.05 6.85 3.19
C LEU A 59 -20.73 6.44 1.90
N ASP A 60 -22.04 6.64 1.77
CA ASP A 60 -22.67 6.74 0.46
C ASP A 60 -22.13 7.97 -0.27
N PHE A 61 -21.89 7.87 -1.59
CA PHE A 61 -21.42 9.01 -2.37
C PHE A 61 -22.39 10.19 -2.32
N ASN A 62 -23.70 9.91 -2.39
CA ASN A 62 -24.76 10.91 -2.39
C ASN A 62 -25.46 10.94 -1.03
N ILE A 63 -24.93 11.76 -0.13
CA ILE A 63 -25.55 12.03 1.18
C ILE A 63 -26.35 13.33 1.09
N SER A 64 -27.43 13.45 1.86
CA SER A 64 -28.25 14.67 1.83
C SER A 64 -27.41 15.91 2.17
N LYS A 65 -27.49 16.94 1.30
CA LYS A 65 -26.85 18.27 1.47
C LYS A 65 -25.31 18.30 1.41
N THR A 66 -24.62 17.19 1.12
CA THR A 66 -23.14 17.11 1.06
C THR A 66 -22.72 15.82 0.34
N ASN A 67 -21.54 15.78 -0.29
CA ASN A 67 -21.03 14.55 -0.89
C ASN A 67 -20.03 13.81 0.03
N ALA A 68 -19.73 12.55 -0.27
CA ALA A 68 -18.74 11.77 0.48
C ALA A 68 -17.33 12.39 0.46
N ILE A 69 -16.97 13.13 -0.60
CA ILE A 69 -15.65 13.73 -0.77
C ILE A 69 -15.41 14.81 0.29
N ASP A 70 -16.34 15.75 0.48
CA ASP A 70 -16.24 16.85 1.44
C ASP A 70 -16.11 16.34 2.89
N ILE A 71 -16.84 15.26 3.22
CA ILE A 71 -16.75 14.62 4.54
C ILE A 71 -15.38 13.97 4.69
N THR A 72 -14.94 13.23 3.67
CA THR A 72 -13.64 12.54 3.66
C THR A 72 -12.48 13.52 3.83
N GLU A 73 -12.48 14.66 3.12
CA GLU A 73 -11.49 15.72 3.29
C GLU A 73 -11.42 16.24 4.73
N LYS A 74 -12.58 16.49 5.34
CA LYS A 74 -12.65 16.97 6.73
C LYS A 74 -12.12 15.93 7.71
N LEU A 75 -12.40 14.66 7.50
CA LEU A 75 -11.91 13.57 8.36
C LEU A 75 -10.39 13.40 8.22
N ILE A 76 -9.86 13.37 7.00
CA ILE A 76 -8.42 13.24 6.74
C ILE A 76 -7.64 14.42 7.34
N ARG A 77 -8.15 15.65 7.17
CA ARG A 77 -7.47 16.87 7.67
C ARG A 77 -7.30 16.88 9.19
N ARG A 78 -8.18 16.21 9.94
CA ARG A 78 -8.07 16.09 11.41
C ARG A 78 -6.93 15.18 11.87
N LYS A 79 -6.27 14.46 10.95
CA LYS A 79 -5.21 13.48 11.23
C LYS A 79 -5.66 12.39 12.22
N GLU A 80 -6.95 12.12 12.28
CA GLU A 80 -7.51 11.02 13.05
C GLU A 80 -7.23 9.71 12.30
N ARG A 81 -6.98 8.61 13.03
CA ARG A 81 -6.81 7.27 12.46
C ARG A 81 -8.16 6.72 12.01
N ILE A 82 -8.69 7.29 10.94
CA ILE A 82 -9.96 6.91 10.31
C ILE A 82 -9.72 6.42 8.90
N ALA A 83 -10.11 5.16 8.64
CA ALA A 83 -10.26 4.65 7.28
C ALA A 83 -11.64 5.00 6.74
N VAL A 84 -11.74 5.29 5.44
CA VAL A 84 -12.97 5.68 4.78
C VAL A 84 -13.25 4.74 3.60
N ILE A 85 -14.46 4.20 3.56
CA ILE A 85 -14.97 3.43 2.42
C ILE A 85 -16.11 4.24 1.79
N ILE A 86 -15.96 4.62 0.53
CA ILE A 86 -16.95 5.40 -0.23
C ILE A 86 -17.70 4.46 -1.16
N LEU A 87 -19.01 4.32 -0.98
CA LEU A 87 -19.92 3.56 -1.83
C LEU A 87 -20.30 4.45 -3.03
N ALA A 88 -19.71 4.22 -4.19
CA ALA A 88 -19.86 5.08 -5.37
C ALA A 88 -20.34 4.30 -6.60
N PRO A 89 -21.31 4.80 -7.39
CA PRO A 89 -21.85 4.04 -8.52
C PRO A 89 -20.88 3.79 -9.67
N ALA A 90 -19.91 4.69 -9.91
CA ALA A 90 -18.82 4.56 -10.90
C ALA A 90 -18.00 5.86 -10.92
N LEU A 91 -17.08 6.05 -9.96
CA LEU A 91 -16.12 7.16 -10.03
C LEU A 91 -14.81 6.65 -10.64
N SER A 92 -14.14 7.48 -11.42
CA SER A 92 -12.73 7.28 -11.74
C SER A 92 -11.95 7.39 -10.42
N GLU A 93 -11.43 6.27 -9.91
CA GLU A 93 -10.64 6.19 -8.66
C GLU A 93 -9.39 7.10 -8.65
N HIS A 94 -9.08 7.74 -9.79
CA HIS A 94 -7.85 8.49 -10.05
C HIS A 94 -7.96 10.02 -9.91
N GLU A 95 -9.13 10.58 -9.61
CA GLU A 95 -9.28 12.05 -9.51
C GLU A 95 -9.14 12.60 -8.09
N TYR A 96 -9.37 11.78 -7.05
CA TYR A 96 -9.39 12.22 -5.65
C TYR A 96 -8.59 11.29 -4.73
N PHE A 97 -7.91 11.86 -3.74
CA PHE A 97 -7.25 11.12 -2.65
C PHE A 97 -6.17 10.11 -3.08
N MET A 98 -5.39 10.40 -4.13
CA MET A 98 -4.39 9.48 -4.70
C MET A 98 -3.50 8.79 -3.64
N ASP A 99 -2.88 9.54 -2.74
CA ASP A 99 -2.01 8.98 -1.69
C ASP A 99 -2.79 8.09 -0.71
N GLN A 100 -4.02 8.50 -0.35
CA GLN A 100 -4.86 7.78 0.59
C GLN A 100 -5.48 6.52 -0.01
N VAL A 101 -5.74 6.52 -1.32
CA VAL A 101 -6.16 5.33 -2.08
C VAL A 101 -5.03 4.31 -2.17
N VAL A 102 -3.81 4.78 -2.44
CA VAL A 102 -2.60 3.93 -2.45
C VAL A 102 -2.38 3.28 -1.08
N THR A 103 -2.47 4.06 0.00
CA THR A 103 -2.28 3.54 1.36
C THR A 103 -3.45 2.69 1.87
N GLY A 104 -4.60 2.72 1.20
CA GLY A 104 -5.83 2.03 1.64
C GLY A 104 -6.58 2.75 2.75
N GLN A 105 -6.17 3.97 3.11
CA GLN A 105 -6.91 4.85 4.01
C GLN A 105 -8.30 5.18 3.42
N VAL A 106 -8.34 5.51 2.14
CA VAL A 106 -9.59 5.77 1.40
C VAL A 106 -9.77 4.66 0.38
N GLN A 107 -10.99 4.13 0.29
CA GLN A 107 -11.32 3.07 -0.65
C GLN A 107 -12.64 3.41 -1.33
N PHE A 108 -12.70 3.19 -2.64
CA PHE A 108 -13.94 3.30 -3.39
C PHE A 108 -14.52 1.91 -3.61
N LEU A 109 -15.81 1.76 -3.36
CA LEU A 109 -16.56 0.54 -3.60
C LEU A 109 -17.60 0.82 -4.68
N SER A 110 -17.36 0.27 -5.87
CA SER A 110 -18.26 0.38 -7.02
C SER A 110 -18.78 -0.99 -7.48
N GLY A 111 -20.05 -1.06 -7.91
CA GLY A 111 -20.59 -2.20 -8.67
C GLY A 111 -21.76 -2.96 -8.03
N THR A 112 -22.37 -3.84 -8.82
CA THR A 112 -23.47 -4.74 -8.40
C THR A 112 -22.90 -5.93 -7.63
N GLY A 113 -22.80 -5.82 -6.31
CA GLY A 113 -22.34 -6.92 -5.47
C GLY A 113 -21.73 -6.50 -4.14
N VAL A 114 -22.21 -5.40 -3.54
CA VAL A 114 -21.65 -4.81 -2.29
C VAL A 114 -21.32 -5.90 -1.27
N VAL A 115 -22.22 -6.86 -1.05
CA VAL A 115 -22.02 -7.94 -0.06
C VAL A 115 -20.76 -8.80 -0.29
N SER A 116 -20.44 -9.18 -1.53
CA SER A 116 -19.36 -10.15 -1.81
C SER A 116 -17.97 -9.53 -1.73
N ILE A 117 -17.86 -8.23 -2.01
CA ILE A 117 -16.59 -7.50 -2.01
C ILE A 117 -16.40 -6.64 -0.75
N PHE A 118 -17.47 -6.27 -0.05
CA PHE A 118 -17.40 -5.42 1.15
C PHE A 118 -16.50 -6.00 2.24
N GLY A 119 -16.51 -7.32 2.44
CA GLY A 119 -15.62 -7.98 3.41
C GLY A 119 -14.13 -7.72 3.16
N ASN A 120 -13.70 -7.68 1.90
CA ASN A 120 -12.31 -7.39 1.53
C ASN A 120 -11.95 -5.91 1.80
N HIS A 121 -12.85 -4.99 1.47
CA HIS A 121 -12.66 -3.56 1.74
C HIS A 121 -12.65 -3.26 3.24
N LEU A 122 -13.53 -3.90 4.00
CA LEU A 122 -13.58 -3.80 5.46
C LEU A 122 -12.30 -4.34 6.08
N THR A 123 -11.81 -5.50 5.62
CA THR A 123 -10.53 -6.06 6.06
C THR A 123 -9.37 -5.11 5.77
N ARG A 124 -9.32 -4.51 4.57
CA ARG A 124 -8.30 -3.54 4.19
C ARG A 124 -8.38 -2.25 5.01
N ALA A 125 -9.58 -1.75 5.27
CA ALA A 125 -9.79 -0.56 6.11
C ALA A 125 -9.36 -0.84 7.55
N MET A 126 -9.77 -1.98 8.10
CA MET A 126 -9.39 -2.41 9.44
C MET A 126 -7.89 -2.58 9.56
N ASN A 127 -7.22 -3.21 8.59
CA ASN A 127 -5.77 -3.34 8.58
C ASN A 127 -5.09 -1.96 8.62
N TRP A 128 -5.57 -0.98 7.85
CA TRP A 128 -5.03 0.38 7.90
C TRP A 128 -5.21 1.06 9.26
N VAL A 129 -6.34 0.83 9.94
CA VAL A 129 -6.59 1.38 11.29
C VAL A 129 -5.74 0.67 12.35
N THR A 130 -5.68 -0.66 12.28
CA THR A 130 -4.98 -1.51 13.24
C THR A 130 -3.49 -1.55 13.01
N ASP A 131 -3.00 -1.02 11.87
CA ASP A 131 -1.59 -0.81 11.60
C ASP A 131 -1.05 0.24 12.59
N VAL A 132 -0.61 -0.30 13.73
CA VAL A 132 0.30 0.36 14.66
C VAL A 132 1.68 0.57 14.00
N GLU A 133 1.98 -0.06 12.87
CA GLU A 133 3.20 0.14 12.10
C GLU A 133 2.94 0.97 10.83
N LYS A 134 3.81 1.95 10.56
CA LYS A 134 3.92 2.59 9.24
C LYS A 134 3.78 1.51 8.17
N ALA A 135 2.94 1.73 7.14
CA ALA A 135 2.85 0.83 6.00
C ALA A 135 4.26 0.37 5.58
N LEU A 136 4.57 -0.90 5.85
CA LEU A 136 5.95 -1.40 5.79
C LEU A 136 6.50 -1.39 4.35
N TYR A 137 5.64 -1.18 3.36
CA TYR A 137 5.95 -1.01 1.95
C TYR A 137 4.78 -0.36 1.20
N ARG A 138 5.04 0.17 0.00
CA ARG A 138 4.02 0.74 -0.92
C ARG A 138 4.26 0.33 -2.36
N LEU A 139 3.28 0.52 -3.24
CA LEU A 139 3.47 0.33 -4.68
C LEU A 139 4.17 1.54 -5.30
N LYS A 140 5.07 1.28 -6.26
CA LYS A 140 5.72 2.27 -7.11
C LYS A 140 5.62 1.81 -8.56
N PHE A 141 5.24 2.73 -9.43
CA PHE A 141 5.16 2.48 -10.87
C PHE A 141 6.28 3.22 -11.58
N LEU A 142 6.81 2.60 -12.64
CA LEU A 142 7.77 3.25 -13.54
C LEU A 142 7.34 3.04 -14.99
N ASN A 143 7.52 4.08 -15.80
CA ASN A 143 7.46 3.97 -17.25
C ASN A 143 8.80 3.49 -17.82
N PRO A 144 8.83 2.94 -19.05
CA PRO A 144 10.09 2.63 -19.72
C PRO A 144 11.05 3.83 -19.74
N LYS A 145 12.33 3.57 -19.50
CA LYS A 145 13.43 4.54 -19.38
C LYS A 145 13.43 5.41 -18.13
N GLU A 146 12.48 5.25 -17.20
CA GLU A 146 12.55 5.94 -15.91
C GLU A 146 13.60 5.28 -15.00
N ARG A 147 14.34 6.13 -14.28
CA ARG A 147 15.42 5.71 -13.38
C ARG A 147 14.85 5.44 -11.98
N LEU A 148 15.06 4.23 -11.48
CA LEU A 148 14.66 3.79 -10.14
C LEU A 148 15.68 4.22 -9.08
N LEU A 149 16.97 4.00 -9.37
CA LEU A 149 18.10 4.25 -8.47
C LEU A 149 19.24 4.92 -9.24
N ASN A 150 20.01 5.80 -8.59
CA ASN A 150 21.30 6.25 -9.10
C ASN A 150 22.43 5.61 -8.30
N GLN A 151 23.51 5.26 -9.00
CA GLN A 151 24.77 4.86 -8.39
C GLN A 151 25.29 5.96 -7.46
N GLY A 152 25.78 5.57 -6.28
CA GLY A 152 26.30 6.48 -5.26
C GLY A 152 25.26 7.05 -4.31
N ASP A 153 23.96 6.94 -4.62
CA ASP A 153 22.90 7.40 -3.72
C ASP A 153 22.87 6.58 -2.42
N LYS A 154 22.33 7.18 -1.35
CA LYS A 154 22.05 6.46 -0.10
C LYS A 154 20.97 5.40 -0.31
N ALA A 155 21.10 4.26 0.35
CA ALA A 155 20.12 3.19 0.30
C ALA A 155 18.98 3.43 1.30
N GLU A 156 17.99 4.24 0.91
CA GLU A 156 16.81 4.49 1.76
C GLU A 156 15.72 3.44 1.57
N PHE A 157 15.65 2.83 0.40
CA PHE A 157 14.60 1.86 0.03
C PHE A 157 15.18 0.61 -0.64
N VAL A 158 14.46 -0.50 -0.51
CA VAL A 158 14.67 -1.74 -1.25
C VAL A 158 13.40 -2.06 -2.02
N TYR A 159 13.54 -2.65 -3.21
CA TYR A 159 12.41 -2.88 -4.11
C TYR A 159 12.27 -4.37 -4.43
N LEU A 160 11.03 -4.85 -4.52
CA LEU A 160 10.69 -6.13 -5.12
C LEU A 160 9.94 -5.87 -6.43
N VAL A 161 10.43 -6.44 -7.54
CA VAL A 161 9.77 -6.31 -8.84
C VAL A 161 8.53 -7.19 -8.87
N LYS A 162 7.33 -6.59 -8.95
CA LYS A 162 6.07 -7.35 -9.07
C LYS A 162 5.78 -7.69 -10.53
N SER A 163 6.00 -6.75 -11.45
CA SER A 163 5.89 -6.95 -12.90
C SER A 163 6.83 -6.02 -13.66
N GLY A 164 7.20 -6.42 -14.89
CA GLY A 164 8.09 -5.66 -15.76
C GLY A 164 9.57 -6.08 -15.63
N GLU A 165 10.42 -5.31 -16.30
CA GLU A 165 11.87 -5.54 -16.40
C GLU A 165 12.66 -4.25 -16.16
N LEU A 166 13.79 -4.40 -15.46
CA LEU A 166 14.75 -3.34 -15.20
C LEU A 166 16.13 -3.78 -15.68
N LYS A 167 17.04 -2.83 -15.90
CA LYS A 167 18.47 -3.07 -16.13
C LYS A 167 19.30 -2.36 -15.08
N ALA A 168 20.35 -3.03 -14.60
CA ALA A 168 21.36 -2.43 -13.74
C ALA A 168 22.51 -1.87 -14.61
N LEU A 169 22.93 -0.65 -14.31
CA LEU A 169 23.92 0.13 -15.05
C LEU A 169 24.99 0.64 -14.08
N ARG A 170 26.27 0.51 -14.44
CA ARG A 170 27.36 1.13 -13.68
C ARG A 170 28.09 2.14 -14.55
N LYS A 171 28.35 3.32 -14.00
CA LYS A 171 29.22 4.31 -14.63
C LYS A 171 30.68 3.94 -14.36
N ASP A 172 31.46 3.85 -15.43
CA ASP A 172 32.91 3.62 -15.44
C ASP A 172 33.56 4.74 -16.28
N GLY A 173 34.04 5.79 -15.61
CA GLY A 173 34.42 7.05 -16.27
C GLY A 173 33.23 7.71 -16.96
N GLU A 174 33.33 7.94 -18.27
CA GLU A 174 32.26 8.49 -19.11
C GLU A 174 31.34 7.43 -19.73
N ARG A 175 31.61 6.13 -19.49
CA ARG A 175 30.84 5.03 -20.09
C ARG A 175 29.83 4.45 -19.09
N GLU A 176 28.64 4.11 -19.56
CA GLU A 176 27.70 3.27 -18.82
C GLU A 176 27.82 1.81 -19.28
N VAL A 177 28.04 0.90 -18.34
CA VAL A 177 28.14 -0.55 -18.57
C VAL A 177 26.90 -1.22 -18.00
N ILE A 178 26.22 -2.03 -18.81
CA ILE A 178 25.08 -2.85 -18.35
C ILE A 178 25.62 -4.02 -17.54
N LEU A 179 25.19 -4.12 -16.28
CA LEU A 179 25.57 -5.21 -15.38
C LEU A 179 24.65 -6.44 -15.52
N GLY A 180 23.42 -6.25 -15.99
CA GLY A 180 22.46 -7.31 -16.22
C GLY A 180 21.01 -6.84 -16.16
N ALA A 181 20.10 -7.73 -16.54
CA ALA A 181 18.66 -7.54 -16.43
C ALA A 181 18.14 -8.06 -15.08
N ILE A 182 17.07 -7.42 -14.61
CA ILE A 182 16.35 -7.73 -13.38
C ILE A 182 14.89 -7.95 -13.77
N HIS A 183 14.33 -9.07 -13.33
CA HIS A 183 12.99 -9.49 -13.72
C HIS A 183 12.03 -9.54 -12.53
N SER A 184 10.75 -9.79 -12.84
CA SER A 184 9.70 -9.99 -11.85
C SER A 184 10.06 -11.09 -10.84
N GLY A 185 9.77 -10.82 -9.56
CA GLY A 185 10.13 -11.68 -8.43
C GLY A 185 11.54 -11.44 -7.88
N GLU A 186 12.34 -10.54 -8.46
CA GLU A 186 13.68 -10.22 -7.97
C GLU A 186 13.70 -8.97 -7.10
N PHE A 187 14.61 -8.96 -6.13
CA PHE A 187 14.92 -7.79 -5.31
C PHE A 187 15.91 -6.85 -6.01
N VAL A 188 15.80 -5.57 -5.74
CA VAL A 188 16.66 -4.51 -6.28
C VAL A 188 17.04 -3.52 -5.20
N GLY A 189 18.31 -3.11 -5.22
CA GLY A 189 18.86 -2.17 -4.25
C GLY A 189 19.15 -2.81 -2.89
N GLU A 190 18.95 -4.12 -2.77
CA GLU A 190 19.16 -4.92 -1.58
C GLU A 190 20.64 -5.02 -1.19
N MET A 191 21.56 -5.00 -2.17
CA MET A 191 23.00 -5.06 -1.92
C MET A 191 23.48 -3.89 -1.06
N ALA A 192 23.05 -2.69 -1.40
CA ALA A 192 23.42 -1.47 -0.69
C ALA A 192 22.87 -1.47 0.74
N TYR A 193 21.65 -2.02 0.93
CA TYR A 193 21.08 -2.24 2.25
C TYR A 193 21.88 -3.26 3.07
N ILE A 194 22.11 -4.46 2.52
CA ILE A 194 22.78 -5.56 3.23
C ILE A 194 24.22 -5.20 3.62
N ASN A 195 24.94 -4.51 2.72
CA ASN A 195 26.33 -4.13 2.97
C ASN A 195 26.47 -2.85 3.81
N GLY A 196 25.39 -2.08 4.00
CA GLY A 196 25.47 -0.75 4.61
C GLY A 196 26.24 0.27 3.76
N GLU A 197 26.22 0.10 2.44
CA GLU A 197 26.98 0.92 1.48
C GLU A 197 26.06 1.78 0.60
N ALA A 198 26.64 2.72 -0.14
CA ALA A 198 25.93 3.45 -1.18
C ALA A 198 25.50 2.53 -2.35
N ARG A 199 24.57 2.98 -3.20
CA ARG A 199 24.14 2.20 -4.38
C ARG A 199 25.33 1.85 -5.28
N SER A 200 25.54 0.55 -5.50
CA SER A 200 26.64 0.02 -6.32
C SER A 200 26.47 0.24 -7.83
N ALA A 201 25.28 0.61 -8.26
CA ALA A 201 24.85 0.77 -9.66
C ALA A 201 23.55 1.60 -9.72
N SER A 202 23.32 2.23 -10.86
CA SER A 202 22.01 2.79 -11.24
C SER A 202 21.08 1.69 -11.73
N VAL A 203 19.77 1.92 -11.65
CA VAL A 203 18.75 0.99 -12.15
C VAL A 203 17.72 1.76 -12.95
N GLU A 204 17.37 1.25 -14.12
CA GLU A 204 16.43 1.88 -15.05
C GLU A 204 15.43 0.86 -15.58
N ALA A 205 14.18 1.29 -15.75
CA ALA A 205 13.10 0.47 -16.32
C ALA A 205 13.31 0.26 -17.83
N THR A 206 13.25 -0.99 -18.29
CA THR A 206 13.24 -1.33 -19.72
C THR A 206 11.81 -1.46 -20.25
N THR A 207 10.87 -1.84 -19.38
CA THR A 207 9.41 -1.86 -19.65
C THR A 207 8.66 -1.03 -18.61
N ALA A 208 7.34 -0.88 -18.76
CA ALA A 208 6.52 -0.43 -17.64
C ALA A 208 6.66 -1.44 -16.48
N CYS A 209 6.84 -0.94 -15.26
CA CYS A 209 7.10 -1.75 -14.08
C CYS A 209 6.13 -1.42 -12.94
N GLU A 210 5.72 -2.45 -12.21
CA GLU A 210 5.10 -2.33 -10.90
C GLU A 210 6.07 -2.89 -9.85
N LEU A 211 6.38 -2.10 -8.84
CA LEU A 211 7.35 -2.39 -7.81
C LEU A 211 6.70 -2.29 -6.43
N ILE A 212 7.19 -3.10 -5.50
CA ILE A 212 6.93 -2.93 -4.07
C ILE A 212 8.14 -2.20 -3.49
N GLU A 213 7.96 -0.94 -3.08
CA GLU A 213 8.97 -0.10 -2.42
C GLU A 213 8.91 -0.29 -0.91
N ILE A 214 10.00 -0.73 -0.32
CA ILE A 214 10.13 -1.09 1.10
C ILE A 214 11.17 -0.13 1.72
N PRO A 215 10.82 0.68 2.73
CA PRO A 215 11.82 1.42 3.50
C PRO A 215 12.85 0.46 4.09
N SER A 216 14.12 0.83 4.03
CA SER A 216 15.21 -0.01 4.56
C SER A 216 15.02 -0.36 6.04
N GLU A 217 14.50 0.58 6.83
CA GLU A 217 14.17 0.37 8.25
C GLU A 217 13.05 -0.68 8.47
N SER A 218 12.22 -0.92 7.46
CA SER A 218 11.09 -1.85 7.53
C SER A 218 11.40 -3.23 6.93
N LEU A 219 12.53 -3.38 6.22
CA LEU A 219 12.79 -4.58 5.42
C LEU A 219 12.83 -5.86 6.26
N ASP A 220 13.49 -5.84 7.42
CA ASP A 220 13.55 -6.99 8.31
C ASP A 220 12.14 -7.45 8.74
N ALA A 221 11.30 -6.52 9.21
CA ALA A 221 9.91 -6.81 9.60
C ALA A 221 9.09 -7.41 8.44
N VAL A 222 9.30 -6.91 7.21
CA VAL A 222 8.66 -7.45 6.01
C VAL A 222 9.13 -8.87 5.69
N LEU A 223 10.44 -9.13 5.79
CA LEU A 223 11.01 -10.45 5.51
C LEU A 223 10.59 -11.49 6.56
N PHE A 224 10.51 -11.10 7.84
CA PHE A 224 10.02 -11.99 8.91
C PHE A 224 8.54 -12.33 8.74
N SER A 225 7.71 -11.36 8.33
CA SER A 225 6.27 -11.57 8.14
C SER A 225 5.92 -12.27 6.82
N LYS A 226 6.82 -12.26 5.82
CA LYS A 226 6.57 -12.85 4.48
C LYS A 226 7.69 -13.80 4.06
N PRO A 227 7.66 -15.08 4.50
CA PRO A 227 8.67 -16.09 4.13
C PRO A 227 8.89 -16.27 2.62
N ALA A 228 7.85 -16.07 1.81
CA ALA A 228 7.95 -16.12 0.35
C ALA A 228 8.88 -15.03 -0.21
N TRP A 229 8.88 -13.83 0.37
CA TRP A 229 9.73 -12.72 -0.05
C TRP A 229 11.17 -12.92 0.42
N SER A 230 11.37 -13.49 1.61
CA SER A 230 12.69 -13.92 2.08
C SER A 230 13.32 -14.95 1.14
N LYS A 231 12.52 -15.92 0.69
CA LYS A 231 12.96 -16.89 -0.33
C LYS A 231 13.29 -16.21 -1.67
N ALA A 232 12.52 -15.20 -2.07
CA ALA A 232 12.80 -14.43 -3.29
C ALA A 232 14.12 -13.65 -3.18
N LEU A 233 14.38 -12.99 -2.05
CA LEU A 233 15.64 -12.30 -1.77
C LEU A 233 16.83 -13.26 -1.85
N LEU A 234 16.76 -14.42 -1.19
CA LEU A 234 17.82 -15.45 -1.26
C LEU A 234 18.09 -15.91 -2.69
N ARG A 235 17.05 -16.09 -3.51
CA ARG A 235 17.18 -16.45 -4.93
C ARG A 235 17.86 -15.34 -5.72
N THR A 236 17.50 -14.08 -5.49
CA THR A 236 18.16 -12.92 -6.11
C THR A 236 19.65 -12.89 -5.80
N LEU A 237 20.02 -13.02 -4.52
CA LEU A 237 21.42 -13.00 -4.09
C LEU A 237 22.21 -14.19 -4.68
N THR A 238 21.64 -15.39 -4.69
CA THR A 238 22.26 -16.58 -5.27
C THR A 238 22.49 -16.41 -6.77
N LYS A 239 21.51 -15.86 -7.50
CA LYS A 239 21.63 -15.55 -8.93
C LYS A 239 22.78 -14.56 -9.19
N ARG A 240 22.87 -13.50 -8.39
CA ARG A 240 23.93 -12.48 -8.52
C ARG A 240 25.32 -13.05 -8.20
N LEU A 241 25.44 -13.90 -7.17
CA LEU A 241 26.69 -14.58 -6.83
C LEU A 241 27.18 -15.44 -8.00
N LYS A 242 26.28 -16.24 -8.59
CA LYS A 242 26.59 -17.09 -9.74
C LYS A 242 27.08 -16.25 -10.93
N ASN A 243 26.34 -15.20 -11.29
CA ASN A 243 26.70 -14.31 -12.39
C ASN A 243 28.05 -13.61 -12.14
N SER A 244 28.34 -13.21 -10.90
CA SER A 244 29.62 -12.56 -10.57
C SER A 244 30.80 -13.52 -10.68
N ASN A 245 30.64 -14.79 -10.31
CA ASN A 245 31.69 -15.80 -10.44
C ASN A 245 31.98 -16.13 -11.91
N GLU A 246 30.93 -16.27 -12.73
CA GLU A 246 31.06 -16.51 -14.18
C GLU A 246 31.76 -15.35 -14.90
N ALA A 247 31.45 -14.10 -14.52
CA ALA A 247 32.09 -12.92 -15.08
C ALA A 247 33.58 -12.78 -14.70
N LYS A 248 34.00 -13.32 -13.54
CA LYS A 248 35.41 -13.35 -13.15
C LYS A 248 36.18 -14.47 -13.86
N ALA A 249 35.54 -15.61 -14.12
CA ALA A 249 36.16 -16.73 -14.84
C ALA A 249 36.44 -16.43 -16.33
N THR A 250 35.77 -15.43 -16.91
CA THR A 250 35.87 -15.06 -18.33
C THR A 250 36.81 -13.90 -18.64
N LYS A 251 37.42 -13.24 -17.65
CA LYS A 251 38.47 -12.22 -17.86
C LYS A 251 39.85 -12.89 -17.81
N PRO A 252 40.61 -12.97 -18.91
CA PRO A 252 42.03 -13.33 -18.85
C PRO A 252 42.77 -12.27 -18.03
N GLY A 253 43.68 -12.72 -17.16
CA GLY A 253 44.57 -11.84 -16.38
C GLY A 253 45.53 -11.05 -17.24
#